data_AF-A0A8H7M178-F1
#
_entry.id   AF-A0A8H7M178-F1
#
_cell.length_a   1.000
_cell.length_b   1.000
_cell.length_c   1.000
_cell.angle_alpha   90.00
_cell.angle_beta   90.00
_cell.angle_gamma   90.00
#
_symmetry.space_group_name_H-M   'P 1'
#
loop_
_entity.id
_entity.type
_entity.pdbx_description
1 polymer ?
#
loop_
_entity_poly.entity_id
_entity_poly.type
_entity_poly.pdbx_seq_one_letter_code
_entity_poly.pdbx_strand_id
1 'polypeptide(L)'
;MSYSAAGTHVKRPGDDIGALTTCNYLRPFSPNSYNRPAPTPFSYPPQSFTSSALSTSSPSDPTLAYLNSADFEAYLISHLEALVNEDQSQTALHLRWIGNIESIIHHRLTQGATPQEAEVLHGDWLEISLLRTALTQSSNAYTILRNATPTFLQHAYSLPNLWSVESDGTSIPLTNVISSKHSVLSSFSLIDCICAMVFGLPQQIEYDTSIGILPAGLSPYEWVHGTPTEFHILLAEINACRDKSSRVRDWREIEYTLIHSESRIARNDDWESWMSVAWLAVQESWRLALLAYLYLAVCRLPSDDVRIQRCVTQILQVVGTVRKQKAAKISVPFLIQYLIVGICAQSEKKRDIIRNRLSDAVETKLWIMRGSDFVPVLDHLWHGAGANGHPITWDDYIRSRETVLPVLT
;
A
#
# COMPACT_ATOMS: atom_id res chain seq x y z
N MET A 1 -9.56 -56.19 -42.06
CA MET A 1 -9.94 -56.68 -40.72
C MET A 1 -9.00 -56.00 -39.72
N SER A 2 -9.07 -54.72 -39.33
CA SER A 2 -10.12 -53.69 -39.17
C SER A 2 -10.96 -53.81 -37.89
N TYR A 3 -10.65 -52.90 -36.94
CA TYR A 3 -11.48 -52.32 -35.85
C TYR A 3 -11.89 -53.28 -34.70
N SER A 4 -12.16 -52.89 -33.45
CA SER A 4 -12.16 -51.67 -32.61
C SER A 4 -12.66 -52.13 -31.23
N ALA A 5 -12.28 -51.49 -30.12
CA ALA A 5 -13.22 -51.15 -29.03
C ALA A 5 -12.52 -50.33 -27.92
N ALA A 6 -13.08 -49.16 -27.67
CA ALA A 6 -12.78 -48.25 -26.58
C ALA A 6 -13.40 -48.72 -25.25
N GLY A 7 -12.75 -48.39 -24.15
CA GLY A 7 -13.29 -48.50 -22.79
C GLY A 7 -13.02 -47.21 -22.02
N THR A 8 -14.10 -46.47 -21.78
CA THR A 8 -14.21 -45.17 -21.11
C THR A 8 -13.92 -45.28 -19.61
N HIS A 9 -13.02 -44.45 -19.07
CA HIS A 9 -12.83 -44.27 -17.63
C HIS A 9 -13.63 -43.07 -17.13
N VAL A 10 -14.63 -43.34 -16.29
CA VAL A 10 -15.45 -42.36 -15.57
C VAL A 10 -14.62 -41.76 -14.44
N LYS A 11 -14.39 -40.44 -14.45
CA LYS A 11 -13.82 -39.68 -13.31
C LYS A 11 -14.96 -39.25 -12.38
N ARG A 12 -14.86 -39.61 -11.10
CA ARG A 12 -15.75 -39.11 -10.04
C ARG A 12 -15.43 -37.64 -9.72
N PRO A 13 -16.44 -36.77 -9.50
CA PRO A 13 -16.24 -35.43 -8.97
C PRO A 13 -16.25 -35.48 -7.45
N GLY A 14 -15.22 -34.92 -6.81
CA GLY A 14 -15.14 -34.79 -5.37
C GLY A 14 -13.78 -34.26 -4.95
N ASP A 15 -13.81 -33.15 -4.21
CA ASP A 15 -12.70 -32.49 -3.50
C ASP A 15 -11.87 -31.46 -4.29
N ASP A 16 -12.54 -30.39 -4.72
CA ASP A 16 -11.92 -29.05 -4.80
C ASP A 16 -12.61 -28.15 -3.77
N ILE A 17 -12.17 -28.21 -2.51
CA ILE A 17 -12.50 -27.20 -1.50
C ILE A 17 -11.48 -26.08 -1.64
N GLY A 18 -11.79 -25.12 -2.50
CA GLY A 18 -11.02 -23.88 -2.62
C GLY A 18 -11.19 -23.05 -1.35
N ALA A 19 -10.11 -22.92 -0.58
CA ALA A 19 -10.04 -21.93 0.50
C ALA A 19 -10.25 -20.53 -0.08
N LEU A 20 -11.25 -19.80 0.45
CA LEU A 20 -11.43 -18.37 0.23
C LEU A 20 -10.19 -17.66 0.77
N THR A 21 -9.29 -17.29 -0.15
CA THR A 21 -8.14 -16.43 0.13
C THR A 21 -8.49 -14.98 -0.24
N THR A 22 -7.85 -14.05 0.46
CA THR A 22 -7.98 -12.58 0.37
C THR A 22 -7.92 -12.02 -1.06
N CYS A 23 -7.38 -12.79 -2.02
CA CYS A 23 -7.39 -12.48 -3.46
C CYS A 23 -8.78 -12.26 -4.07
N ASN A 24 -9.87 -12.75 -3.47
CA ASN A 24 -11.22 -12.54 -4.01
C ASN A 24 -11.77 -11.12 -3.77
N TYR A 25 -11.28 -10.38 -2.76
CA TYR A 25 -11.76 -9.04 -2.42
C TYR A 25 -11.26 -7.95 -3.36
N LEU A 26 -10.19 -8.21 -4.09
CA LEU A 26 -9.62 -7.32 -5.11
C LEU A 26 -10.14 -7.62 -6.53
N ARG A 27 -10.99 -8.64 -6.69
CA ARG A 27 -11.60 -9.04 -7.96
C ARG A 27 -12.47 -7.97 -8.65
N PRO A 28 -13.12 -7.01 -7.96
CA PRO A 28 -13.80 -5.88 -8.60
C PRO A 28 -12.88 -4.98 -9.44
N PHE A 29 -11.56 -5.10 -9.29
CA PHE A 29 -10.57 -4.33 -10.04
C PHE A 29 -9.97 -5.10 -11.23
N SER A 30 -10.46 -6.32 -11.52
CA SER A 30 -10.12 -7.05 -12.75
C SER A 30 -10.95 -6.52 -13.93
N PRO A 31 -10.35 -6.28 -15.11
CA PRO A 31 -11.04 -5.72 -16.29
C PRO A 31 -12.34 -6.44 -16.68
N ASN A 32 -12.45 -7.74 -16.37
CA ASN A 32 -13.57 -8.59 -16.77
C ASN A 32 -14.79 -8.55 -15.82
N SER A 33 -14.78 -7.75 -14.75
CA SER A 33 -15.84 -7.78 -13.71
C SER A 33 -17.03 -6.83 -13.94
N TYR A 34 -17.01 -6.00 -14.98
CA TYR A 34 -17.94 -4.87 -15.13
C TYR A 34 -19.21 -5.10 -15.98
N ASN A 35 -19.50 -6.34 -16.39
CA ASN A 35 -20.72 -6.67 -17.15
C ASN A 35 -21.91 -7.15 -16.28
N ARG A 36 -21.90 -6.91 -14.96
CA ARG A 36 -23.07 -7.21 -14.10
C ARG A 36 -23.98 -5.99 -13.92
N PRO A 37 -25.31 -6.14 -14.06
CA PRO A 37 -26.24 -5.06 -13.75
C PRO A 37 -26.20 -4.72 -12.25
N ALA A 38 -26.31 -3.42 -11.95
CA ALA A 38 -26.30 -2.89 -10.58
C ALA A 38 -27.50 -3.37 -9.76
N PRO A 39 -27.34 -3.72 -8.47
CA PRO A 39 -28.47 -3.97 -7.59
C PRO A 39 -29.13 -2.64 -7.17
N THR A 40 -30.47 -2.67 -7.06
CA THR A 40 -31.32 -1.55 -6.66
C THR A 40 -31.20 -1.21 -5.16
N PRO A 41 -31.47 0.04 -4.74
CA PRO A 41 -31.31 0.47 -3.34
C PRO A 41 -32.47 0.00 -2.43
N PHE A 42 -32.11 -0.22 -1.16
CA PHE A 42 -32.81 -0.90 -0.06
C PHE A 42 -34.29 -0.60 0.22
N SER A 43 -34.94 -1.58 0.86
CA SER A 43 -36.04 -1.42 1.83
C SER A 43 -35.81 -2.39 3.01
N TYR A 44 -36.09 -1.92 4.24
CA TYR A 44 -35.82 -2.52 5.57
C TYR A 44 -36.58 -3.86 5.88
N PRO A 45 -36.30 -4.57 7.00
CA PRO A 45 -36.02 -6.00 7.08
C PRO A 45 -37.26 -6.90 7.32
N PRO A 46 -37.10 -8.24 7.23
CA PRO A 46 -37.35 -9.03 8.45
C PRO A 46 -36.46 -10.28 8.63
N GLN A 47 -36.38 -10.64 9.92
CA GLN A 47 -36.11 -11.92 10.58
C GLN A 47 -35.95 -13.22 9.75
N SER A 48 -35.05 -14.07 10.27
CA SER A 48 -35.05 -15.54 10.37
C SER A 48 -34.29 -16.42 9.34
N PHE A 49 -33.26 -17.10 9.88
CA PHE A 49 -32.68 -18.43 9.61
C PHE A 49 -32.75 -19.06 8.20
N THR A 50 -31.60 -19.45 7.64
CA THR A 50 -31.08 -20.85 7.68
C THR A 50 -29.72 -20.97 6.99
N SER A 51 -28.86 -21.79 7.59
CA SER A 51 -27.47 -22.07 7.23
C SER A 51 -27.35 -23.41 6.52
N SER A 52 -26.47 -23.49 5.51
CA SER A 52 -25.67 -24.68 5.14
C SER A 52 -24.71 -24.25 4.02
N ALA A 53 -23.40 -24.51 3.99
CA ALA A 53 -22.46 -25.36 4.72
C ALA A 53 -21.08 -24.63 4.73
N LEU A 54 -20.23 -24.71 5.76
CA LEU A 54 -19.34 -25.83 6.10
C LEU A 54 -18.84 -25.67 7.56
N SER A 55 -19.15 -26.70 8.35
CA SER A 55 -18.44 -27.15 9.56
C SER A 55 -17.01 -27.56 9.17
N THR A 56 -15.94 -27.08 9.80
CA THR A 56 -15.32 -27.75 10.97
C THR A 56 -14.61 -26.79 11.94
N SER A 57 -15.35 -25.93 12.62
CA SER A 57 -14.95 -25.37 13.93
C SER A 57 -16.22 -25.11 14.76
N SER A 58 -16.09 -25.12 16.09
CA SER A 58 -17.23 -25.15 17.03
C SER A 58 -18.29 -24.07 16.70
N PRO A 59 -19.58 -24.43 16.52
CA PRO A 59 -20.65 -23.55 16.01
C PRO A 59 -21.17 -22.53 17.05
N SER A 60 -20.38 -22.19 18.06
CA SER A 60 -20.80 -21.43 19.23
C SER A 60 -20.18 -20.04 19.34
N ASP A 61 -19.34 -19.63 18.39
CA ASP A 61 -18.82 -18.25 18.36
C ASP A 61 -19.55 -17.40 17.30
N PRO A 62 -20.60 -16.65 17.69
CA PRO A 62 -21.37 -15.81 16.77
C PRO A 62 -20.50 -14.73 16.09
N THR A 63 -19.34 -14.44 16.66
CA THR A 63 -18.37 -13.45 16.16
C THR A 63 -17.67 -13.94 14.90
N LEU A 64 -17.21 -15.19 14.92
CA LEU A 64 -16.50 -15.81 13.80
C LEU A 64 -17.47 -16.10 12.64
N ALA A 65 -18.75 -16.34 12.97
CA ALA A 65 -19.84 -16.39 11.99
C ALA A 65 -20.12 -15.01 11.35
N TYR A 66 -20.00 -13.92 12.10
CA TYR A 66 -20.20 -12.55 11.59
C TYR A 66 -19.04 -12.11 10.68
N LEU A 67 -17.78 -12.34 11.06
CA LEU A 67 -16.63 -12.00 10.21
C LEU A 67 -16.62 -12.78 8.89
N ASN A 68 -17.14 -14.01 8.89
CA ASN A 68 -17.29 -14.83 7.69
C ASN A 68 -18.66 -14.66 7.00
N SER A 69 -19.48 -13.70 7.43
CA SER A 69 -20.80 -13.49 6.84
C SER A 69 -20.72 -12.69 5.55
N ALA A 70 -21.66 -12.92 4.63
CA ALA A 70 -21.86 -12.08 3.46
C ALA A 70 -22.14 -10.61 3.82
N ASP A 71 -22.60 -10.35 5.06
CA ASP A 71 -22.81 -9.00 5.57
C ASP A 71 -21.48 -8.26 5.80
N PHE A 72 -20.43 -8.97 6.24
CA PHE A 72 -19.08 -8.40 6.36
C PHE A 72 -18.46 -8.08 4.99
N GLU A 73 -18.61 -8.98 4.01
CA GLU A 73 -18.14 -8.72 2.63
C GLU A 73 -18.89 -7.55 1.98
N ALA A 74 -20.22 -7.55 2.04
CA ALA A 74 -21.04 -6.48 1.48
C ALA A 74 -20.75 -5.13 2.15
N TYR A 75 -20.46 -5.15 3.45
CA TYR A 75 -20.01 -3.98 4.20
C TYR A 75 -18.63 -3.51 3.73
N LEU A 76 -17.63 -4.41 3.60
CA LEU A 76 -16.30 -4.05 3.12
C LEU A 76 -16.37 -3.43 1.72
N ILE A 77 -17.25 -3.96 0.86
CA ILE A 77 -17.51 -3.39 -0.47
C ILE A 77 -18.14 -1.99 -0.36
N SER A 78 -19.20 -1.83 0.43
CA SER A 78 -19.82 -0.51 0.67
C SER A 78 -18.84 0.50 1.28
N HIS A 79 -17.91 0.01 2.11
CA HIS A 79 -16.84 0.78 2.72
C HIS A 79 -15.80 1.22 1.71
N LEU A 80 -15.32 0.31 0.86
CA LEU A 80 -14.43 0.63 -0.25
C LEU A 80 -15.08 1.63 -1.21
N GLU A 81 -16.39 1.51 -1.46
CA GLU A 81 -17.17 2.45 -2.26
C GLU A 81 -17.28 3.84 -1.59
N ALA A 82 -17.55 3.91 -0.29
CA ALA A 82 -17.56 5.18 0.44
C ALA A 82 -16.18 5.85 0.46
N LEU A 83 -15.11 5.05 0.58
CA LEU A 83 -13.72 5.49 0.50
C LEU A 83 -13.33 5.90 -0.92
N VAL A 84 -13.96 5.33 -1.95
CA VAL A 84 -13.88 5.79 -3.35
C VAL A 84 -14.63 7.11 -3.55
N ASN A 85 -15.77 7.29 -2.89
CA ASN A 85 -16.67 8.42 -3.10
C ASN A 85 -16.39 9.62 -2.17
N GLU A 86 -15.36 9.53 -1.31
CA GLU A 86 -15.00 10.53 -0.29
C GLU A 86 -16.18 10.96 0.60
N ASP A 87 -17.13 10.06 0.85
CA ASP A 87 -18.26 10.38 1.71
C ASP A 87 -17.81 10.38 3.18
N GLN A 88 -17.30 11.53 3.62
CA GLN A 88 -16.86 11.75 5.00
C GLN A 88 -18.02 11.70 6.00
N SER A 89 -19.29 11.72 5.54
CA SER A 89 -20.45 11.64 6.44
C SER A 89 -20.49 10.33 7.22
N GLN A 90 -19.85 9.26 6.70
CA GLN A 90 -19.81 7.94 7.32
C GLN A 90 -18.49 7.62 8.02
N THR A 91 -17.47 8.49 7.97
CA THR A 91 -16.15 8.21 8.57
C THR A 91 -16.24 7.90 10.07
N ALA A 92 -17.06 8.64 10.82
CA ALA A 92 -17.26 8.39 12.25
C ALA A 92 -17.90 7.02 12.54
N LEU A 93 -18.85 6.61 11.70
CA LEU A 93 -19.48 5.28 11.78
C LEU A 93 -18.44 4.18 11.51
N HIS A 94 -17.64 4.33 10.46
CA HIS A 94 -16.62 3.36 10.08
C HIS A 94 -15.54 3.21 11.17
N LEU A 95 -15.07 4.33 11.74
CA LEU A 95 -14.08 4.28 12.83
C LEU A 95 -14.64 3.61 14.09
N ARG A 96 -15.91 3.84 14.42
CA ARG A 96 -16.57 3.15 15.54
C ARG A 96 -16.64 1.64 15.30
N TRP A 97 -16.94 1.23 14.08
CA TRP A 97 -17.00 -0.18 13.72
C TRP A 97 -15.63 -0.86 13.76
N ILE A 98 -14.59 -0.20 13.21
CA ILE A 98 -13.20 -0.66 13.33
C ILE A 98 -12.85 -0.89 14.81
N GLY A 99 -13.16 0.07 15.68
CA GLY A 99 -12.92 -0.06 17.11
C GLY A 99 -13.66 -1.23 17.78
N ASN A 100 -14.86 -1.56 17.30
CA ASN A 100 -15.60 -2.74 17.78
C ASN A 100 -14.91 -4.04 17.35
N ILE A 101 -14.43 -4.14 16.11
CA ILE A 101 -13.75 -5.36 15.64
C ILE A 101 -12.39 -5.51 16.31
N GLU A 102 -11.63 -4.44 16.46
CA GLU A 102 -10.40 -4.45 17.26
C GLU A 102 -10.68 -5.00 18.66
N SER A 103 -11.72 -4.48 19.35
CA SER A 103 -12.08 -4.95 20.69
C SER A 103 -12.42 -6.44 20.73
N ILE A 104 -13.11 -6.93 19.69
CA ILE A 104 -13.46 -8.33 19.51
C ILE A 104 -12.22 -9.21 19.32
N ILE A 105 -11.34 -8.85 18.38
CA ILE A 105 -10.11 -9.60 18.08
C ILE A 105 -9.23 -9.64 19.32
N HIS A 106 -9.06 -8.50 19.99
CA HIS A 106 -8.30 -8.40 21.21
C HIS A 106 -8.85 -9.32 22.31
N HIS A 107 -10.17 -9.28 22.53
CA HIS A 107 -10.82 -10.16 23.48
C HIS A 107 -10.54 -11.63 23.16
N ARG A 108 -10.63 -12.01 21.88
CA ARG A 108 -10.40 -13.39 21.47
C ARG A 108 -8.96 -13.86 21.69
N LEU A 109 -7.99 -13.02 21.37
CA LEU A 109 -6.58 -13.28 21.65
C LEU A 109 -6.33 -13.47 23.16
N THR A 110 -6.98 -12.66 24.02
CA THR A 110 -6.83 -12.78 25.48
C THR A 110 -7.48 -14.02 26.09
N GLN A 111 -8.47 -14.63 25.40
CA GLN A 111 -9.17 -15.83 25.87
C GLN A 111 -8.41 -17.14 25.64
N GLY A 112 -7.19 -17.08 25.11
CA GLY A 112 -6.37 -18.27 24.86
C GLY A 112 -6.69 -18.94 23.52
N ALA A 113 -6.65 -18.15 22.44
CA ALA A 113 -6.74 -18.66 21.08
C ALA A 113 -5.69 -19.75 20.83
N THR A 114 -6.05 -20.75 20.01
CA THR A 114 -5.07 -21.75 19.56
C THR A 114 -3.97 -21.07 18.72
N PRO A 115 -2.76 -21.64 18.59
CA PRO A 115 -1.69 -21.02 17.80
C PRO A 115 -2.11 -20.67 16.36
N GLN A 116 -2.88 -21.54 15.71
CA GLN A 116 -3.40 -21.31 14.36
C GLN A 116 -4.47 -20.21 14.32
N GLU A 117 -5.35 -20.16 15.32
CA GLU A 117 -6.36 -19.09 15.45
C GLU A 117 -5.71 -17.74 15.75
N ALA A 118 -4.69 -17.71 16.61
CA ALA A 118 -3.92 -16.52 16.91
C ALA A 118 -3.21 -15.95 15.67
N GLU A 119 -2.65 -16.82 14.82
CA GLU A 119 -2.05 -16.40 13.55
C GLU A 119 -3.06 -15.66 12.65
N VAL A 120 -4.27 -16.22 12.49
CA VAL A 120 -5.34 -15.59 11.69
C VAL A 120 -5.76 -14.25 12.31
N LEU A 121 -6.00 -14.22 13.62
CA LEU A 121 -6.40 -13.02 14.34
C LEU A 121 -5.35 -11.90 14.29
N HIS A 122 -4.06 -12.24 14.29
CA HIS A 122 -3.00 -11.25 14.06
C HIS A 122 -3.04 -10.68 12.64
N GLY A 123 -3.29 -11.51 11.64
CA GLY A 123 -3.50 -11.07 10.26
C GLY A 123 -4.67 -10.09 10.14
N ASP A 124 -5.83 -10.46 10.71
CA ASP A 124 -7.05 -9.63 10.72
C ASP A 124 -6.82 -8.29 11.44
N TRP A 125 -6.14 -8.34 12.60
CA TRP A 125 -5.79 -7.13 13.35
C TRP A 125 -4.93 -6.17 12.52
N LEU A 126 -3.93 -6.69 11.80
CA LEU A 126 -3.08 -5.89 10.94
C LEU A 126 -3.90 -5.27 9.80
N GLU A 127 -4.74 -6.05 9.12
CA GLU A 127 -5.58 -5.55 8.03
C GLU A 127 -6.50 -4.42 8.49
N ILE A 128 -7.15 -4.58 9.65
CA ILE A 128 -7.99 -3.55 10.25
C ILE A 128 -7.19 -2.31 10.65
N SER A 129 -5.98 -2.50 11.19
CA SER A 129 -5.08 -1.40 11.52
C SER A 129 -4.69 -0.61 10.27
N LEU A 130 -4.39 -1.29 9.15
CA LEU A 130 -4.09 -0.65 7.89
C LEU A 130 -5.32 0.07 7.30
N LEU A 131 -6.50 -0.54 7.35
CA LEU A 131 -7.76 0.13 6.95
C LEU A 131 -8.00 1.39 7.78
N ARG A 132 -7.68 1.37 9.08
CA ARG A 132 -7.79 2.55 9.95
C ARG A 132 -6.88 3.70 9.49
N THR A 133 -5.69 3.41 8.96
CA THR A 133 -4.81 4.46 8.41
C THR A 133 -5.46 5.20 7.25
N ALA A 134 -6.23 4.50 6.40
CA ALA A 134 -6.94 5.09 5.27
C ALA A 134 -8.06 6.06 5.67
N LEU A 135 -8.61 5.89 6.88
CA LEU A 135 -9.80 6.62 7.36
C LEU A 135 -9.47 7.76 8.32
N THR A 136 -8.24 7.79 8.82
CA THR A 136 -7.79 8.80 9.77
C THR A 136 -6.97 9.87 9.05
N GLN A 137 -6.71 10.99 9.74
CA GLN A 137 -5.76 11.98 9.23
C GLN A 137 -4.39 11.33 9.03
N SER A 138 -3.68 11.68 7.96
CA SER A 138 -2.41 11.05 7.61
C SER A 138 -1.38 11.09 8.77
N SER A 139 -1.41 12.13 9.61
CA SER A 139 -0.57 12.24 10.83
C SER A 139 -0.73 11.08 11.82
N ASN A 140 -1.89 10.42 11.85
CA ASN A 140 -2.16 9.29 12.73
C ASN A 140 -1.63 7.97 12.17
N ALA A 141 -1.35 7.89 10.86
CA ALA A 141 -0.90 6.65 10.22
C ALA A 141 0.36 6.10 10.90
N TYR A 142 1.33 6.97 11.21
CA TYR A 142 2.56 6.56 11.89
C TYR A 142 2.30 5.99 13.30
N THR A 143 1.41 6.60 14.08
CA THR A 143 1.04 6.11 15.41
C THR A 143 0.29 4.78 15.34
N ILE A 144 -0.63 4.63 14.38
CA ILE A 144 -1.35 3.38 14.15
C ILE A 144 -0.37 2.25 13.82
N LEU A 145 0.58 2.49 12.91
CA LEU A 145 1.59 1.50 12.55
C LEU A 145 2.44 1.11 13.75
N ARG A 146 2.90 2.10 14.53
CA ARG A 146 3.67 1.83 15.76
C ARG A 146 2.90 0.94 16.74
N ASN A 147 1.61 1.19 16.91
CA ASN A 147 0.77 0.36 17.77
C ASN A 147 0.54 -1.05 17.21
N ALA A 148 0.55 -1.20 15.88
CA ALA A 148 0.41 -2.47 15.18
C ALA A 148 1.74 -3.23 15.03
N THR A 149 2.90 -2.58 15.23
CA THR A 149 4.24 -3.17 15.13
C THR A 149 4.41 -4.46 15.95
N PRO A 150 3.97 -4.55 17.23
CA PRO A 150 4.11 -5.79 17.98
C PRO A 150 3.35 -6.95 17.35
N THR A 151 2.15 -6.71 16.84
CA THR A 151 1.33 -7.72 16.14
C THR A 151 1.98 -8.12 14.82
N PHE A 152 2.55 -7.16 14.08
CA PHE A 152 3.30 -7.43 12.85
C PHE A 152 4.47 -8.37 13.13
N LEU A 153 5.27 -8.08 14.15
CA LEU A 153 6.40 -8.92 14.53
C LEU A 153 5.95 -10.31 14.95
N GLN A 154 4.93 -10.41 15.81
CA GLN A 154 4.37 -11.71 16.22
C GLN A 154 3.91 -12.54 15.02
N HIS A 155 3.23 -11.92 14.05
CA HIS A 155 2.78 -12.60 12.84
C HIS A 155 3.95 -12.99 11.92
N ALA A 156 4.94 -12.12 11.72
CA ALA A 156 6.10 -12.44 10.90
C ALA A 156 6.96 -13.58 11.50
N TYR A 157 7.17 -13.57 12.82
CA TYR A 157 7.92 -14.63 13.51
C TYR A 157 7.14 -15.94 13.64
N SER A 158 5.81 -15.94 13.52
CA SER A 158 5.02 -17.17 13.47
C SER A 158 5.05 -17.87 12.10
N LEU A 159 5.70 -17.27 11.10
CA LEU A 159 5.74 -17.76 9.71
C LEU A 159 7.17 -18.22 9.34
N PRO A 160 7.51 -19.51 9.54
CA PRO A 160 8.87 -20.01 9.30
C PRO A 160 9.35 -19.86 7.85
N ASN A 161 8.43 -19.83 6.89
CA ASN A 161 8.71 -19.68 5.46
C ASN A 161 9.24 -18.30 5.08
N LEU A 162 9.09 -17.28 5.95
CA LEU A 162 9.68 -15.97 5.73
C LEU A 162 11.19 -15.96 5.98
N TRP A 163 11.71 -16.88 6.80
CA TRP A 163 13.07 -16.82 7.31
C TRP A 163 13.98 -17.77 6.54
N SER A 164 15.13 -17.27 6.06
CA SER A 164 16.17 -18.12 5.48
C SER A 164 17.06 -18.72 6.58
N VAL A 165 17.76 -19.81 6.28
CA VAL A 165 18.71 -20.45 7.21
C VAL A 165 19.87 -19.50 7.60
N GLU A 166 20.17 -18.52 6.75
CA GLU A 166 21.25 -17.53 6.94
C GLU A 166 20.77 -16.26 7.66
N SER A 167 19.47 -16.14 7.96
CA SER A 167 18.92 -14.95 8.61
C SER A 167 19.38 -14.89 10.07
N ASP A 168 19.88 -13.73 10.49
CA ASP A 168 20.29 -13.50 11.88
C ASP A 168 19.12 -13.35 12.85
N GLY A 169 17.88 -13.39 12.33
CA GLY A 169 16.64 -13.29 13.10
C GLY A 169 16.39 -11.92 13.73
N THR A 170 17.26 -10.93 13.51
CA THR A 170 17.17 -9.59 14.10
C THR A 170 16.45 -8.58 13.21
N SER A 171 16.41 -8.82 11.89
CA SER A 171 15.76 -7.95 10.91
C SER A 171 14.80 -8.74 10.04
N ILE A 172 13.71 -8.11 9.61
CA ILE A 172 12.64 -8.77 8.84
C ILE A 172 13.05 -8.88 7.36
N PRO A 173 13.12 -10.08 6.77
CA PRO A 173 13.55 -10.28 5.38
C PRO A 173 12.53 -9.71 4.40
N LEU A 174 12.77 -8.49 3.92
CA LEU A 174 11.78 -7.71 3.17
C LEU A 174 11.39 -8.39 1.85
N THR A 175 12.37 -8.95 1.13
CA THR A 175 12.10 -9.66 -0.14
C THR A 175 11.15 -10.84 0.08
N ASN A 176 11.29 -11.55 1.20
CA ASN A 176 10.46 -12.70 1.54
C ASN A 176 9.06 -12.26 1.97
N VAL A 177 8.97 -11.16 2.73
CA VAL A 177 7.69 -10.53 3.08
C VAL A 177 6.92 -10.16 1.81
N ILE A 178 7.55 -9.42 0.88
CA ILE A 178 6.87 -8.95 -0.34
C ILE A 178 6.46 -10.11 -1.25
N SER A 179 7.29 -11.16 -1.32
CA SER A 179 7.01 -12.36 -2.10
C SER A 179 6.05 -13.34 -1.41
N SER A 180 5.67 -13.09 -0.16
CA SER A 180 4.82 -13.99 0.61
C SER A 180 3.37 -13.95 0.11
N LYS A 181 2.61 -14.99 0.47
CA LYS A 181 1.15 -15.01 0.25
C LYS A 181 0.38 -14.11 1.23
N HIS A 182 1.07 -13.56 2.24
CA HIS A 182 0.49 -12.74 3.30
C HIS A 182 0.56 -11.26 2.89
N SER A 183 -0.34 -10.85 2.00
CA SER A 183 -0.38 -9.48 1.43
C SER A 183 -0.46 -8.37 2.48
N VAL A 184 -0.98 -8.68 3.68
CA VAL A 184 -1.04 -7.75 4.81
C VAL A 184 0.35 -7.38 5.33
N LEU A 185 1.30 -8.32 5.37
CA LEU A 185 2.68 -8.06 5.80
C LEU A 185 3.41 -7.17 4.79
N SER A 186 3.24 -7.44 3.49
CA SER A 186 3.76 -6.59 2.43
C SER A 186 3.18 -5.18 2.51
N SER A 187 1.85 -5.07 2.69
CA SER A 187 1.16 -3.79 2.80
C SER A 187 1.67 -3.00 4.00
N PHE A 188 1.80 -3.63 5.16
CA PHE A 188 2.36 -3.01 6.35
C PHE A 188 3.77 -2.47 6.09
N SER A 189 4.64 -3.27 5.49
CA SER A 189 6.03 -2.85 5.27
C SER A 189 6.16 -1.72 4.26
N LEU A 190 5.31 -1.67 3.24
CA LEU A 190 5.27 -0.54 2.30
C LEU A 190 4.78 0.73 3.00
N ILE A 191 3.71 0.61 3.78
CA ILE A 191 3.13 1.73 4.52
C ILE A 191 4.13 2.29 5.52
N ASP A 192 4.83 1.43 6.25
CA ASP A 192 5.90 1.81 7.16
C ASP A 192 7.02 2.57 6.43
N CYS A 193 7.49 2.07 5.28
CA CYS A 193 8.50 2.73 4.46
C CYS A 193 8.04 4.10 3.92
N ILE A 194 6.80 4.20 3.45
CA ILE A 194 6.22 5.45 2.95
C ILE A 194 6.07 6.45 4.09
N CYS A 195 5.52 6.02 5.24
CA CYS A 195 5.42 6.84 6.44
C CYS A 195 6.78 7.38 6.87
N ALA A 196 7.80 6.52 6.91
CA ALA A 196 9.15 6.93 7.26
C ALA A 196 9.67 8.04 6.33
N MET A 197 9.45 7.92 5.02
CA MET A 197 9.84 8.93 4.04
C MET A 197 9.04 10.23 4.20
N VAL A 198 7.71 10.17 4.09
CA VAL A 198 6.87 11.37 4.03
C VAL A 198 6.85 12.15 5.34
N PHE A 199 6.98 11.47 6.49
CA PHE A 199 7.11 12.11 7.78
C PHE A 199 8.57 12.36 8.17
N GLY A 200 9.56 11.91 7.43
CA GLY A 200 10.96 12.03 7.84
C GLY A 200 11.26 11.40 9.20
N LEU A 201 10.54 10.34 9.55
CA LEU A 201 10.70 9.60 10.81
C LEU A 201 11.33 8.24 10.54
N PRO A 202 11.99 7.60 11.52
CA PRO A 202 12.47 6.24 11.37
C PRO A 202 11.34 5.26 11.04
N GLN A 203 11.69 4.22 10.27
CA GLN A 203 10.81 3.06 10.08
C GLN A 203 10.53 2.37 11.43
N GLN A 204 9.37 1.75 11.57
CA GLN A 204 9.01 0.99 12.77
C GLN A 204 9.75 -0.34 12.86
N ILE A 205 10.09 -0.90 11.69
CA ILE A 205 10.72 -2.21 11.57
C ILE A 205 12.09 -2.05 10.91
N GLU A 206 13.07 -2.79 11.42
CA GLU A 206 14.33 -2.97 10.72
C GLU A 206 14.20 -4.06 9.67
N TYR A 207 14.25 -3.65 8.41
CA TYR A 207 14.15 -4.55 7.26
C TYR A 207 15.53 -5.02 6.82
N ASP A 208 15.66 -6.32 6.62
CA ASP A 208 16.77 -6.90 5.87
C ASP A 208 16.47 -6.79 4.38
N THR A 209 17.26 -5.98 3.69
CA THR A 209 17.20 -5.78 2.24
C THR A 209 18.27 -6.58 1.50
N SER A 210 19.05 -7.40 2.21
CA SER A 210 20.02 -8.28 1.60
C SER A 210 19.31 -9.34 0.76
N ILE A 211 19.58 -9.24 -0.54
CA ILE A 211 19.25 -10.12 -1.66
C ILE A 211 18.32 -11.31 -1.36
N GLY A 212 17.09 -11.21 -1.87
CA GLY A 212 16.37 -12.36 -2.42
C GLY A 212 16.22 -12.17 -3.93
N ILE A 213 16.19 -13.26 -4.71
CA ILE A 213 15.80 -13.18 -6.11
C ILE A 213 14.33 -12.78 -6.13
N LEU A 214 14.04 -11.58 -6.64
CA LEU A 214 12.66 -11.14 -6.86
C LEU A 214 11.97 -12.12 -7.82
N PRO A 215 10.79 -12.66 -7.47
CA PRO A 215 10.02 -13.50 -8.37
C PRO A 215 9.81 -12.80 -9.70
N ALA A 216 10.05 -13.49 -10.81
CA ALA A 216 9.80 -12.94 -12.13
C ALA A 216 8.28 -12.86 -12.37
N GLY A 217 7.69 -11.68 -12.19
CA GLY A 217 6.28 -11.43 -12.49
C GLY A 217 5.71 -10.27 -11.69
N LEU A 218 4.65 -9.65 -12.22
CA LEU A 218 3.87 -8.67 -11.47
C LEU A 218 3.12 -9.37 -10.34
N SER A 219 3.34 -8.93 -9.10
CA SER A 219 2.45 -9.30 -8.01
C SER A 219 1.18 -8.44 -8.08
N PRO A 220 -0.04 -8.98 -7.89
CA PRO A 220 -1.27 -8.17 -7.76
C PRO A 220 -1.11 -7.03 -6.74
N TYR A 221 -0.24 -7.22 -5.76
CA TYR A 221 0.18 -6.24 -4.77
C TYR A 221 0.74 -4.93 -5.38
N GLU A 222 1.55 -5.02 -6.43
CA GLU A 222 2.25 -3.88 -7.02
C GLU A 222 1.28 -2.90 -7.69
N TRP A 223 0.19 -3.42 -8.27
CA TRP A 223 -0.84 -2.61 -8.91
C TRP A 223 -1.74 -1.91 -7.90
N VAL A 224 -2.14 -2.62 -6.84
CA VAL A 224 -3.03 -2.09 -5.79
C VAL A 224 -2.42 -0.85 -5.13
N HIS A 225 -1.11 -0.89 -4.88
CA HIS A 225 -0.39 0.19 -4.22
C HIS A 225 0.37 1.10 -5.19
N GLY A 226 0.28 0.83 -6.50
CA GLY A 226 1.00 1.56 -7.53
C GLY A 226 2.50 1.65 -7.28
N THR A 227 3.10 0.66 -6.62
CA THR A 227 4.51 0.65 -6.21
C THR A 227 5.19 -0.63 -6.69
N PRO A 228 6.16 -0.53 -7.61
CA PRO A 228 6.97 -1.67 -8.03
C PRO A 228 7.81 -2.22 -6.87
N THR A 229 7.94 -3.54 -6.78
CA THR A 229 8.59 -4.21 -5.64
C THR A 229 10.04 -3.76 -5.46
N GLU A 230 10.79 -3.60 -6.55
CA GLU A 230 12.18 -3.15 -6.51
C GLU A 230 12.32 -1.77 -5.84
N PHE A 231 11.35 -0.88 -6.05
CA PHE A 231 11.36 0.46 -5.47
C PHE A 231 10.91 0.48 -4.02
N HIS A 232 10.12 -0.51 -3.57
CA HIS A 232 9.84 -0.72 -2.15
C HIS A 232 11.14 -1.06 -1.39
N ILE A 233 11.94 -1.99 -1.92
CA ILE A 233 13.24 -2.35 -1.30
C ILE A 233 14.17 -1.13 -1.27
N LEU A 234 14.33 -0.44 -2.40
CA LEU A 234 15.20 0.75 -2.46
C LEU A 234 14.72 1.88 -1.55
N LEU A 235 13.41 2.08 -1.40
CA LEU A 235 12.85 3.04 -0.44
C LEU A 235 13.28 2.69 1.00
N ALA A 236 13.23 1.39 1.36
CA ALA A 236 13.67 0.96 2.68
C ALA A 236 15.17 1.24 2.90
N GLU A 237 16.01 0.98 1.90
CA GLU A 237 17.44 1.27 1.97
C GLU A 237 17.74 2.77 2.09
N ILE A 238 17.04 3.62 1.34
CA ILE A 238 17.19 5.08 1.42
C ILE A 238 16.82 5.57 2.82
N ASN A 239 15.72 5.07 3.40
CA ASN A 239 15.32 5.44 4.76
C ASN A 239 16.37 5.00 5.79
N ALA A 240 16.84 3.76 5.73
CA ALA A 240 17.91 3.27 6.60
C ALA A 240 19.19 4.12 6.47
N CYS A 241 19.54 4.53 5.24
CA CYS A 241 20.69 5.38 4.97
C CYS A 241 20.54 6.79 5.56
N ARG A 242 19.38 7.42 5.37
CA ARG A 242 19.03 8.71 5.96
C ARG A 242 19.15 8.68 7.48
N ASP A 243 18.70 7.59 8.09
CA ASP A 243 18.65 7.41 9.55
C ASP A 243 19.96 6.87 10.15
N LYS A 244 20.98 6.61 9.30
CA LYS A 244 22.31 6.12 9.68
C LYS A 244 22.27 4.78 10.44
N SER A 245 21.40 3.87 10.01
CA SER A 245 21.39 2.50 10.55
C SER A 245 22.75 1.79 10.37
N SER A 246 23.06 0.85 11.25
CA SER A 246 24.34 0.11 11.24
C SER A 246 24.53 -0.81 10.04
N ARG A 247 23.46 -1.16 9.32
CA ARG A 247 23.46 -2.12 8.19
C ARG A 247 23.34 -1.45 6.81
N VAL A 248 23.70 -0.17 6.73
CA VAL A 248 23.44 0.68 5.56
C VAL A 248 24.41 0.41 4.42
N ARG A 249 23.85 0.17 3.23
CA ARG A 249 24.56 0.20 1.94
C ARG A 249 25.02 1.63 1.63
N ASP A 250 26.18 1.82 1.00
CA ASP A 250 26.59 3.15 0.53
C ASP A 250 25.49 3.70 -0.40
N TRP A 251 25.08 4.94 -0.17
CA TRP A 251 24.06 5.61 -0.99
C TRP A 251 24.45 5.66 -2.48
N ARG A 252 25.76 5.61 -2.80
CA ARG A 252 26.24 5.51 -4.19
C ARG A 252 25.85 4.21 -4.87
N GLU A 253 25.77 3.12 -4.12
CA GLU A 253 25.31 1.84 -4.67
C GLU A 253 23.80 1.88 -4.93
N ILE A 254 23.04 2.51 -4.02
CA ILE A 254 21.60 2.76 -4.20
C ILE A 254 21.36 3.64 -5.44
N GLU A 255 22.12 4.74 -5.57
CA GLU A 255 22.09 5.63 -6.73
C GLU A 255 22.40 4.86 -8.03
N TYR A 256 23.46 4.04 -8.02
CA TYR A 256 23.83 3.21 -9.16
C TYR A 256 22.68 2.27 -9.56
N THR A 257 22.05 1.60 -8.60
CA THR A 257 20.89 0.73 -8.87
C THR A 257 19.71 1.51 -9.45
N LEU A 258 19.39 2.70 -8.94
CA LEU A 258 18.31 3.54 -9.45
C LEU A 258 18.59 4.10 -10.85
N ILE A 259 19.85 4.38 -11.20
CA ILE A 259 20.24 4.88 -12.53
C ILE A 259 20.14 3.77 -13.58
N HIS A 260 20.54 2.54 -13.22
CA HIS A 260 20.57 1.39 -14.14
C HIS A 260 19.30 0.55 -14.09
N SER A 261 18.32 0.93 -13.26
CA SER A 261 17.00 0.29 -13.25
C SER A 261 16.29 0.55 -14.58
N GLU A 262 15.87 -0.54 -15.23
CA GLU A 262 15.09 -0.49 -16.46
C GLU A 262 13.62 -0.69 -16.14
N SER A 263 12.75 0.13 -16.72
CA SER A 263 11.30 -0.11 -16.67
C SER A 263 10.96 -1.38 -17.44
N ARG A 264 10.22 -2.28 -16.79
CA ARG A 264 9.85 -3.59 -17.33
C ARG A 264 8.34 -3.72 -17.35
N ILE A 265 7.80 -4.04 -18.52
CA ILE A 265 6.45 -4.58 -18.62
C ILE A 265 6.54 -6.06 -18.30
N ALA A 266 5.98 -6.53 -17.18
CA ALA A 266 5.70 -7.95 -17.09
C ALA A 266 4.56 -8.25 -18.06
N ARG A 267 4.80 -9.20 -18.96
CA ARG A 267 3.90 -9.54 -20.04
C ARG A 267 2.63 -10.16 -19.46
N ASN A 268 1.60 -9.34 -19.28
CA ASN A 268 0.26 -9.81 -19.00
C ASN A 268 -0.57 -9.61 -20.28
N ASP A 269 -0.98 -10.71 -20.91
CA ASP A 269 -1.71 -10.68 -22.19
C ASP A 269 -3.09 -10.01 -22.05
N ASP A 270 -3.57 -9.78 -20.83
CA ASP A 270 -4.85 -9.12 -20.53
C ASP A 270 -4.78 -7.59 -20.42
N TRP A 271 -3.61 -6.98 -20.55
CA TRP A 271 -3.45 -5.52 -20.36
C TRP A 271 -3.82 -4.72 -21.61
N GLU A 272 -4.72 -3.75 -21.44
CA GLU A 272 -4.95 -2.73 -22.47
C GLU A 272 -3.69 -1.88 -22.67
N SER A 273 -3.47 -1.41 -23.90
CA SER A 273 -2.26 -0.64 -24.26
C SER A 273 -2.00 0.56 -23.34
N TRP A 274 -3.06 1.26 -22.90
CA TRP A 274 -2.91 2.40 -21.99
C TRP A 274 -2.48 1.98 -20.58
N MET A 275 -2.85 0.78 -20.10
CA MET A 275 -2.43 0.26 -18.79
C MET A 275 -0.92 0.00 -18.80
N SER A 276 -0.40 -0.58 -19.89
CA SER A 276 1.04 -0.78 -20.07
C SER A 276 1.82 0.54 -20.06
N VAL A 277 1.30 1.56 -20.75
CA VAL A 277 1.90 2.91 -20.73
C VAL A 277 1.84 3.52 -19.33
N ALA A 278 0.70 3.41 -18.65
CA ALA A 278 0.54 3.94 -17.31
C ALA A 278 1.47 3.24 -16.31
N TRP A 279 1.65 1.93 -16.43
CA TRP A 279 2.57 1.16 -15.60
C TRP A 279 4.03 1.55 -15.80
N LEU A 280 4.46 1.73 -17.06
CA LEU A 280 5.79 2.23 -17.36
C LEU A 280 6.01 3.63 -16.75
N ALA A 281 4.98 4.48 -16.79
CA ALA A 281 5.03 5.79 -16.17
C ALA A 281 5.11 5.71 -14.64
N VAL A 282 4.40 4.77 -14.01
CA VAL A 282 4.53 4.49 -12.56
C VAL A 282 5.96 4.10 -12.22
N GLN A 283 6.53 3.12 -12.91
CA GLN A 283 7.89 2.66 -12.66
C GLN A 283 8.91 3.78 -12.81
N GLU A 284 8.89 4.48 -13.95
CA GLU A 284 9.85 5.55 -14.20
C GLU A 284 9.69 6.72 -13.23
N SER A 285 8.45 7.09 -12.88
CA SER A 285 8.21 8.17 -11.93
C SER A 285 8.63 7.80 -10.49
N TRP A 286 8.50 6.54 -10.08
CA TRP A 286 9.05 6.04 -8.82
C TRP A 286 10.57 6.11 -8.80
N ARG A 287 11.22 5.62 -9.85
CA ARG A 287 12.68 5.68 -10.01
C ARG A 287 13.20 7.11 -9.83
N LEU A 288 12.57 8.07 -10.50
CA LEU A 288 12.91 9.49 -10.43
C LEU A 288 12.59 10.12 -9.07
N ALA A 289 11.46 9.75 -8.44
CA ALA A 289 11.09 10.24 -7.12
C ALA A 289 12.08 9.76 -6.04
N LEU A 290 12.50 8.50 -6.09
CA LEU A 290 13.50 7.94 -5.19
C LEU A 290 14.88 8.56 -5.39
N LEU A 291 15.29 8.85 -6.64
CA LEU A 291 16.54 9.58 -6.90
C LEU A 291 16.51 10.99 -6.28
N ALA A 292 15.42 11.73 -6.50
CA ALA A 292 15.26 13.06 -5.91
C ALA A 292 15.24 13.00 -4.37
N TYR A 293 14.54 12.01 -3.78
CA TYR A 293 14.53 11.79 -2.34
C TYR A 293 15.91 11.45 -1.78
N LEU A 294 16.65 10.54 -2.43
CA LEU A 294 18.02 10.18 -2.06
C LEU A 294 18.93 11.42 -2.02
N TYR A 295 18.92 12.22 -3.09
CA TYR A 295 19.73 13.44 -3.16
C TYR A 295 19.37 14.46 -2.09
N LEU A 296 18.07 14.65 -1.83
CA LEU A 296 17.58 15.64 -0.90
C LEU A 296 17.81 15.23 0.57
N ALA A 297 17.44 14.00 0.93
CA ALA A 297 17.41 13.54 2.32
C ALA A 297 18.72 12.89 2.79
N VAL A 298 19.40 12.13 1.91
CA VAL A 298 20.65 11.43 2.24
C VAL A 298 21.86 12.28 1.88
N CYS A 299 21.92 12.76 0.63
CA CYS A 299 23.06 13.56 0.16
C CYS A 299 23.01 15.03 0.63
N ARG A 300 21.89 15.46 1.24
CA ARG A 300 21.68 16.81 1.79
C ARG A 300 21.85 17.91 0.75
N LEU A 301 21.48 17.63 -0.50
CA LEU A 301 21.59 18.60 -1.59
C LEU A 301 20.37 19.54 -1.58
N PRO A 302 20.56 20.83 -1.90
CA PRO A 302 19.45 21.76 -2.03
C PRO A 302 18.59 21.44 -3.26
N SER A 303 17.32 21.83 -3.24
CA SER A 303 16.37 21.48 -4.29
C SER A 303 16.71 22.05 -5.67
N ASP A 304 17.61 23.03 -5.79
CA ASP A 304 18.12 23.57 -7.05
C ASP A 304 19.31 22.81 -7.65
N ASP A 305 19.80 21.76 -6.99
CA ASP A 305 20.79 20.86 -7.59
C ASP A 305 20.25 20.33 -8.94
N VAL A 306 21.12 20.39 -9.95
CA VAL A 306 20.77 20.05 -11.34
C VAL A 306 20.20 18.63 -11.47
N ARG A 307 20.65 17.68 -10.64
CA ARG A 307 20.14 16.30 -10.64
C ARG A 307 18.73 16.23 -10.10
N ILE A 308 18.42 16.97 -9.02
CA ILE A 308 17.07 17.05 -8.45
C ILE A 308 16.13 17.72 -9.45
N GLN A 309 16.51 18.87 -10.02
CA GLN A 309 15.67 19.57 -10.99
C GLN A 309 15.40 18.74 -12.27
N ARG A 310 16.39 17.95 -12.70
CA ARG A 310 16.20 16.98 -13.78
C ARG A 310 15.15 15.93 -13.42
N CYS A 311 15.26 15.31 -12.23
CA CYS A 311 14.28 14.32 -11.76
C CYS A 311 12.88 14.92 -11.69
N VAL A 312 12.72 16.08 -11.05
CA VAL A 312 11.45 16.81 -10.91
C VAL A 312 10.80 17.11 -12.26
N THR A 313 11.58 17.56 -13.23
CA THR A 313 11.08 17.87 -14.57
C THR A 313 10.64 16.60 -15.30
N GLN A 314 11.43 15.53 -15.21
CA GLN A 314 11.10 14.25 -15.84
C GLN A 314 9.86 13.60 -15.21
N ILE A 315 9.68 13.68 -13.89
CA ILE A 315 8.47 13.18 -13.21
C ILE A 315 7.22 13.82 -13.81
N LEU A 316 7.19 15.15 -13.93
CA LEU A 316 6.04 15.86 -14.50
C LEU A 316 5.78 15.49 -15.96
N GLN A 317 6.83 15.24 -16.75
CA GLN A 317 6.70 14.78 -18.13
C GLN A 317 6.11 13.38 -18.19
N VAL A 318 6.64 12.44 -17.40
CA VAL A 318 6.23 11.03 -17.36
C VAL A 318 4.79 10.91 -16.89
N VAL A 319 4.44 11.52 -15.75
CA VAL A 319 3.07 11.50 -15.23
C VAL A 319 2.10 12.19 -16.21
N GLY A 320 2.53 13.24 -16.88
CA GLY A 320 1.74 13.93 -17.91
C GLY A 320 1.43 13.07 -19.15
N THR A 321 2.15 11.97 -19.38
CA THR A 321 1.83 11.03 -20.49
C THR A 321 0.62 10.14 -20.17
N VAL A 322 0.32 9.94 -18.89
CA VAL A 322 -0.80 9.11 -18.43
C VAL A 322 -2.09 9.91 -18.59
N ARG A 323 -2.85 9.61 -19.65
CA ARG A 323 -4.11 10.29 -19.93
C ARG A 323 -5.15 9.94 -18.87
N LYS A 324 -5.82 10.95 -18.31
CA LYS A 324 -7.07 10.75 -17.56
C LYS A 324 -8.10 10.12 -18.49
N GLN A 325 -8.40 8.84 -18.28
CA GLN A 325 -9.44 8.15 -19.04
C GLN A 325 -10.80 8.64 -18.54
N LYS A 326 -11.48 9.46 -19.35
CA LYS A 326 -12.80 10.06 -19.00
C LYS A 326 -13.87 9.04 -18.62
N ALA A 327 -13.72 7.78 -19.04
CA ALA A 327 -14.67 6.70 -18.79
C ALA A 327 -14.21 5.71 -17.69
N ALA A 328 -12.94 5.74 -17.27
CA ALA A 328 -12.45 4.78 -16.28
C ALA A 328 -12.55 5.38 -14.87
N LYS A 329 -13.22 4.66 -13.97
CA LYS A 329 -13.22 4.95 -12.52
C LYS A 329 -11.87 4.64 -11.84
N ILE A 330 -10.90 4.13 -12.60
CA ILE A 330 -9.60 3.68 -12.12
C ILE A 330 -8.57 4.74 -12.51
N SER A 331 -7.94 5.33 -11.50
CA SER A 331 -6.86 6.29 -11.62
C SER A 331 -5.58 5.67 -11.08
N VAL A 332 -4.45 6.04 -11.68
CA VAL A 332 -3.14 5.61 -11.23
C VAL A 332 -2.64 6.61 -10.20
N PRO A 333 -2.36 6.18 -8.96
CA PRO A 333 -1.98 7.11 -7.90
C PRO A 333 -0.54 7.59 -8.09
N PHE A 334 -0.34 8.92 -8.08
CA PHE A 334 0.97 9.56 -8.17
C PHE A 334 1.28 10.43 -6.93
N LEU A 335 0.76 10.04 -5.76
CA LEU A 335 0.89 10.82 -4.52
C LEU A 335 2.35 11.15 -4.18
N ILE A 336 3.21 10.14 -4.14
CA ILE A 336 4.62 10.28 -3.74
C ILE A 336 5.39 11.14 -4.73
N GLN A 337 5.12 10.94 -6.02
CA GLN A 337 5.68 11.69 -7.12
C GLN A 337 5.31 13.18 -7.00
N TYR A 338 4.03 13.49 -6.78
CA TYR A 338 3.58 14.86 -6.60
C TYR A 338 4.11 15.49 -5.31
N LEU A 339 4.21 14.74 -4.21
CA LEU A 339 4.80 15.23 -2.97
C LEU A 339 6.26 15.61 -3.17
N ILE A 340 7.09 14.73 -3.75
CA ILE A 340 8.51 15.02 -4.03
C ILE A 340 8.67 16.21 -4.98
N VAL A 341 7.85 16.30 -6.04
CA VAL A 341 7.86 17.47 -6.93
C VAL A 341 7.46 18.74 -6.19
N GLY A 342 6.46 18.66 -5.31
CA GLY A 342 5.97 19.78 -4.49
C GLY A 342 7.02 20.30 -3.52
N ILE A 343 7.71 19.40 -2.83
CA ILE A 343 8.85 19.72 -1.95
C ILE A 343 9.91 20.49 -2.75
N CYS A 344 10.24 20.03 -3.96
CA CYS A 344 11.27 20.63 -4.81
C CYS A 344 10.77 21.79 -5.72
N ALA A 345 9.54 22.26 -5.56
CA ALA A 345 8.93 23.25 -6.45
C ALA A 345 9.41 24.69 -6.16
N GLN A 346 10.14 25.27 -7.11
CA GLN A 346 10.67 26.64 -7.01
C GLN A 346 9.79 27.70 -7.71
N SER A 347 9.00 27.31 -8.70
CA SER A 347 8.14 28.26 -9.42
C SER A 347 6.70 28.16 -8.97
N GLU A 348 6.03 29.31 -8.84
CA GLU A 348 4.61 29.38 -8.48
C GLU A 348 3.72 28.57 -9.43
N LYS A 349 4.07 28.53 -10.72
CA LYS A 349 3.38 27.67 -11.69
C LYS A 349 3.46 26.18 -11.32
N LYS A 350 4.63 25.68 -10.91
CA LYS A 350 4.77 24.28 -10.47
C LYS A 350 4.00 24.05 -9.16
N ARG A 351 4.07 24.99 -8.22
CA ARG A 351 3.36 24.93 -6.93
C ARG A 351 1.85 24.82 -7.12
N ASP A 352 1.27 25.67 -7.96
CA ASP A 352 -0.16 25.64 -8.27
C ASP A 352 -0.60 24.31 -8.91
N ILE A 353 0.17 23.80 -9.88
CA ILE A 353 -0.10 22.48 -10.48
C ILE A 353 -0.10 21.41 -9.39
N ILE A 354 0.94 21.35 -8.54
CA ILE A 354 1.04 20.33 -7.51
C ILE A 354 -0.05 20.47 -6.44
N ARG A 355 -0.39 21.69 -6.04
CA ARG A 355 -1.49 21.95 -5.11
C ARG A 355 -2.80 21.35 -5.64
N ASN A 356 -3.11 21.61 -6.91
CA ASN A 356 -4.31 21.11 -7.56
C ASN A 356 -4.29 19.58 -7.68
N ARG A 357 -3.14 18.99 -8.03
CA ARG A 357 -2.99 17.53 -8.11
C ARG A 357 -3.12 16.84 -6.77
N LEU A 358 -2.49 17.38 -5.71
CA LEU A 358 -2.56 16.80 -4.36
C LEU A 358 -3.94 16.95 -3.72
N SER A 359 -4.70 17.95 -4.14
CA SER A 359 -6.09 18.14 -3.72
C SER A 359 -7.08 17.27 -4.50
N ASP A 360 -6.67 16.70 -5.64
CA ASP A 360 -7.49 15.78 -6.43
C ASP A 360 -7.36 14.36 -5.86
N ALA A 361 -8.34 13.99 -5.05
CA ALA A 361 -8.44 12.69 -4.40
C ALA A 361 -8.27 11.50 -5.35
N VAL A 362 -8.73 11.63 -6.60
CA VAL A 362 -8.65 10.57 -7.60
C VAL A 362 -7.21 10.37 -8.07
N GLU A 363 -6.40 11.43 -8.15
CA GLU A 363 -5.00 11.36 -8.60
C GLU A 363 -4.01 11.01 -7.48
N THR A 364 -4.38 11.26 -6.23
CA THR A 364 -3.56 10.93 -5.06
C THR A 364 -4.04 9.73 -4.28
N LYS A 365 -4.93 8.90 -4.83
CA LYS A 365 -5.51 7.76 -4.12
C LYS A 365 -4.49 6.64 -3.90
N LEU A 366 -3.48 6.88 -3.09
CA LEU A 366 -2.77 5.85 -2.38
C LEU A 366 -3.64 5.51 -1.18
N TRP A 367 -4.09 4.26 -1.03
CA TRP A 367 -5.06 3.81 -0.02
C TRP A 367 -4.70 4.13 1.45
N ILE A 368 -3.56 4.77 1.69
CA ILE A 368 -2.86 4.87 2.96
C ILE A 368 -2.79 6.33 3.44
N MET A 369 -2.78 7.30 2.51
CA MET A 369 -2.59 8.72 2.82
C MET A 369 -3.36 9.62 1.86
N ARG A 370 -3.82 10.75 2.38
CA ARG A 370 -4.54 11.75 1.60
C ARG A 370 -3.57 12.81 1.15
N GLY A 371 -3.43 13.02 -0.16
CA GLY A 371 -2.58 14.08 -0.70
C GLY A 371 -2.93 15.47 -0.16
N SER A 372 -4.21 15.70 0.09
CA SER A 372 -4.74 16.94 0.66
C SER A 372 -4.18 17.26 2.05
N ASP A 373 -3.80 16.25 2.85
CA ASP A 373 -3.20 16.47 4.18
C ASP A 373 -1.79 17.10 4.06
N PHE A 374 -1.11 16.94 2.92
CA PHE A 374 0.22 17.50 2.66
C PHE A 374 0.20 18.87 1.98
N VAL A 375 -0.93 19.33 1.44
CA VAL A 375 -1.03 20.66 0.82
C VAL A 375 -0.71 21.78 1.81
N PRO A 376 -1.26 21.80 3.06
CA PRO A 376 -0.89 22.81 4.04
C PRO A 376 0.59 22.78 4.44
N VAL A 377 1.22 21.59 4.45
CA VAL A 377 2.66 21.45 4.72
C VAL A 377 3.48 22.13 3.63
N LEU A 378 3.12 21.88 2.37
CA LEU A 378 3.78 22.51 1.23
C LEU A 378 3.54 24.01 1.18
N ASP A 379 2.34 24.48 1.54
CA ASP A 379 2.05 25.91 1.65
C ASP A 379 2.95 26.60 2.66
N HIS A 380 3.10 26.00 3.84
CA HIS A 380 4.01 26.52 4.85
C HIS A 380 5.47 26.54 4.34
N LEU A 381 5.90 25.48 3.66
CA LEU A 381 7.24 25.40 3.06
C LEU A 381 7.46 26.49 2.00
N TRP A 382 6.51 26.68 1.08
CA TRP A 382 6.60 27.59 -0.06
C TRP A 382 6.55 29.07 0.35
N HIS A 383 5.79 29.41 1.40
CA HIS A 383 5.73 30.77 1.94
C HIS A 383 6.80 31.04 3.01
N GLY A 384 7.44 29.98 3.54
CA GLY A 384 8.56 30.04 4.48
C GLY A 384 9.90 29.92 3.78
N ALA A 385 10.58 28.79 3.96
CA ALA A 385 11.93 28.55 3.45
C ALA A 385 12.05 28.66 1.93
N GLY A 386 11.00 28.30 1.19
CA GLY A 386 10.94 28.37 -0.27
C GLY A 386 10.43 29.70 -0.82
N ALA A 387 10.22 30.73 0.01
CA ALA A 387 9.68 32.01 -0.47
C ALA A 387 10.51 32.58 -1.63
N ASN A 388 9.86 33.24 -2.58
CA ASN A 388 10.51 33.80 -3.78
C ASN A 388 11.29 32.78 -4.63
N GLY A 389 10.94 31.48 -4.52
CA GLY A 389 11.60 30.41 -5.26
C GLY A 389 12.97 30.01 -4.71
N HIS A 390 13.27 30.35 -3.45
CA HIS A 390 14.50 29.89 -2.80
C HIS A 390 14.60 28.36 -2.79
N PRO A 391 15.81 27.81 -3.00
CA PRO A 391 16.06 26.39 -2.84
C PRO A 391 15.75 25.94 -1.41
N ILE A 392 15.20 24.75 -1.26
CA ILE A 392 14.89 24.16 0.05
C ILE A 392 15.76 22.92 0.26
N THR A 393 15.95 22.58 1.53
CA THR A 393 16.60 21.33 1.96
C THR A 393 15.56 20.35 2.51
N TRP A 394 15.97 19.09 2.73
CA TRP A 394 15.13 18.13 3.44
C TRP A 394 14.70 18.64 4.82
N ASP A 395 15.61 19.29 5.56
CA ASP A 395 15.32 19.78 6.91
C ASP A 395 14.30 20.93 6.91
N ASP A 396 14.22 21.73 5.84
CA ASP A 396 13.16 22.74 5.66
C ASP A 396 11.79 22.10 5.50
N TYR A 397 11.71 21.02 4.72
CA TYR A 397 10.50 20.22 4.57
C TYR A 397 10.09 19.61 5.92
N ILE A 398 11.01 18.99 6.65
CA ILE A 398 10.72 18.39 7.96
C ILE A 398 10.20 19.42 8.96
N ARG A 399 10.82 20.60 9.06
CA ARG A 399 10.33 21.68 9.92
C ARG A 399 8.90 22.12 9.56
N SER A 400 8.61 22.26 8.27
CA SER A 400 7.26 22.64 7.81
C SER A 400 6.24 21.54 8.10
N ARG A 401 6.62 20.28 7.90
CA ARG A 401 5.80 19.12 8.24
C ARG A 401 5.50 19.08 9.72
N GLU A 402 6.49 19.22 10.59
CA GLU A 402 6.29 19.16 12.05
C GLU A 402 5.41 20.29 12.57
N THR A 403 5.51 21.47 11.95
CA THR A 403 4.70 22.63 12.31
C THR A 403 3.24 22.44 11.95
N VAL A 404 2.95 21.89 10.77
CA VAL A 404 1.59 21.85 10.20
C VAL A 404 0.90 20.50 10.40
N LEU A 405 1.66 19.41 10.34
CA LEU A 405 1.19 18.03 10.43
C LEU A 405 2.02 17.26 11.48
N PRO A 406 1.91 17.63 12.77
CA PRO A 406 2.67 16.99 13.83
C PRO A 406 2.27 15.51 13.97
N VAL A 407 3.28 14.66 14.13
CA VAL A 407 3.09 13.25 14.46
C VAL A 407 3.35 13.10 15.95
N LEU A 408 2.38 12.52 16.66
CA LEU A 408 2.56 12.21 18.08
C LEU A 408 3.64 11.11 18.19
N THR A 409 4.78 11.48 18.75
CA THR A 409 5.91 10.58 18.99
C THR A 409 5.94 10.10 20.42
#